data_AF-A0A177T6N8-F1
#
_entry.id   AF-A0A177T6N8-F1
#
_cell.length_a   1.000
_cell.length_b   1.000
_cell.length_c   1.000
_cell.angle_alpha   90.00
_cell.angle_beta   90.00
_cell.angle_gamma   90.00
#
_symmetry.space_group_name_H-M   'P 1'
#
loop_
_entity.id
_entity.type
_entity.pdbx_description
1 polymer ?
#
loop_
_entity_poly.entity_id
_entity_poly.type
_entity_poly.pdbx_seq_one_letter_code
_entity_poly.pdbx_strand_id
1 'polypeptide(L)'
;MLGHHLQPTCPPPSTWWPPSPPLAWLARKPALTWSTLAIPSPCPPTPPLDAVVARCAAIRALALCFPTIGVPILSRIQKSKQFLTSRLWHSISLGALPNDLADLYFAAISPYIFAPTTPFVSRADLVLPRALGGFDLIDPDHMATALSISFLRRYLCDESPVGSWLRLGLTSELRRRFAAPPALLLVRSGPSFTALQHADTRAEGLFGRLLHALASVDLGISPDWIHLPAPSLVTLPWRLAFASLPLTDQRLVNYTRTGWITLGDLLWLGPLPPSSGSSTVHLGPPPSLSVARNSILLPYAPRLPGDVPSLPWDELWPSLPGGVSAALAAYALATPAPFRMPGPFSLAEFSARPPSAGWLPMAQDASFATFPWHLLTIGGRPLLSAFPASVRRSLTPSTPRAPKWTFPAPVSASFWSCVWADLEASPLTVALRSECLLVLGRNLWTYRAKDALCPAGCLVPDSPTHGICACPEALLVWHACLPLLRALGVSTPLTFDPFHIVGAWPAVSRLRPRLVLWRNVVLATLHTARVVAGRDARVAGRTPDFHHCAVMDVLSHATTAAVSCLTAAWDRLTPASPGVARFRDRWLKGSSLLREDGPSLAAFPVRAAYSSSPSTAPQLPS
;
A
#
# COMPACT_ATOMS: atom_id res chain seq x y z
N MET A 1 37.61 -23.66 54.84
CA MET A 1 38.38 -22.41 54.99
C MET A 1 38.40 -21.70 53.64
N LEU A 2 37.77 -20.50 53.59
CA LEU A 2 37.98 -19.29 52.75
C LEU A 2 38.70 -19.44 51.39
N GLY A 3 38.33 -18.85 50.26
CA GLY A 3 37.39 -17.81 49.78
C GLY A 3 37.52 -17.83 48.22
N HIS A 4 36.74 -17.21 47.34
CA HIS A 4 36.00 -15.96 47.33
C HIS A 4 34.87 -16.07 46.28
N HIS A 5 33.68 -15.58 46.64
CA HIS A 5 32.60 -15.27 45.70
C HIS A 5 32.87 -13.94 45.00
N LEU A 6 32.71 -13.90 43.67
CA LEU A 6 32.36 -12.69 42.92
C LEU A 6 31.17 -13.00 42.02
N GLN A 7 29.98 -12.61 42.47
CA GLN A 7 28.80 -12.44 41.63
C GLN A 7 28.94 -11.12 40.86
N PRO A 8 28.64 -11.06 39.55
CA PRO A 8 28.24 -9.81 38.92
C PRO A 8 26.78 -9.54 39.28
N THR A 9 26.54 -8.47 40.03
CA THR A 9 25.21 -7.97 40.37
C THR A 9 24.54 -7.36 39.13
N CYS A 10 23.50 -8.01 38.62
CA CYS A 10 22.53 -7.35 37.72
C CYS A 10 21.68 -6.37 38.54
N PRO A 11 21.48 -5.12 38.09
CA PRO A 11 20.58 -4.19 38.77
C PRO A 11 19.11 -4.62 38.54
N PRO A 12 18.20 -4.29 39.48
CA PRO A 12 16.79 -4.69 39.41
C PRO A 12 16.03 -4.02 38.25
N PRO A 13 14.86 -4.56 37.82
CA PRO A 13 14.18 -4.20 36.58
C PRO A 13 13.51 -2.81 36.56
N SER A 14 13.60 -2.04 37.64
CA SER A 14 12.83 -0.80 37.85
C SER A 14 13.54 0.49 37.40
N THR A 15 14.79 0.42 36.91
CA THR A 15 15.57 1.61 36.51
C THR A 15 15.74 1.78 34.99
N TRP A 16 15.10 0.95 34.16
CA TRP A 16 15.22 0.99 32.68
C TRP A 16 14.19 1.89 31.97
N TRP A 17 13.39 2.65 32.72
CA TRP A 17 12.33 3.50 32.17
C TRP A 17 12.56 4.96 32.58
N PRO A 18 12.80 5.90 31.65
CA PRO A 18 12.41 7.28 31.92
C PRO A 18 10.87 7.35 31.90
N PRO A 19 10.26 8.17 32.76
CA PRO A 19 8.81 8.37 32.73
C PRO A 19 8.42 8.94 31.35
N SER A 20 7.29 8.48 30.82
CA SER A 20 6.68 8.97 29.59
C SER A 20 6.74 10.50 29.53
N PRO A 21 7.32 11.12 28.50
CA PRO A 21 7.22 12.56 28.38
C PRO A 21 5.76 12.91 28.06
N PRO A 22 5.17 13.92 28.71
CA PRO A 22 3.85 14.41 28.34
C PRO A 22 3.90 14.97 26.91
N LEU A 23 2.76 14.90 26.21
CA LEU A 23 2.51 15.44 24.87
C LEU A 23 2.88 16.93 24.67
N ALA A 24 3.33 17.63 25.72
CA ALA A 24 3.78 19.01 25.72
C ALA A 24 5.20 19.23 25.14
N TRP A 25 6.00 18.17 24.91
CA TRP A 25 7.36 18.33 24.34
C TRP A 25 7.37 18.58 22.82
N LEU A 26 6.22 18.43 22.14
CA LEU A 26 6.04 18.78 20.72
C LEU A 26 5.90 20.30 20.46
N ALA A 27 5.84 21.14 21.51
CA ALA A 27 5.50 22.56 21.41
C ALA A 27 6.62 23.56 21.75
N ARG A 28 7.86 23.12 22.04
CA ARG A 28 8.98 24.04 22.28
C ARG A 28 10.14 23.78 21.31
N LYS A 29 10.15 24.61 20.26
CA LYS A 29 11.24 25.08 19.38
C LYS A 29 12.62 24.39 19.52
N PRO A 30 13.35 24.32 18.39
CA PRO A 30 14.29 25.41 18.18
C PRO A 30 13.75 26.33 17.10
N ALA A 31 13.91 27.63 17.34
CA ALA A 31 13.95 28.58 16.26
C ALA A 31 15.04 28.08 15.30
N LEU A 32 14.62 27.53 14.17
CA LEU A 32 15.45 27.53 12.97
C LEU A 32 15.72 29.01 12.70
N THR A 33 16.90 29.46 13.07
CA THR A 33 17.42 30.76 12.65
C THR A 33 17.43 30.75 11.13
N TRP A 34 16.64 31.65 10.56
CA TRP A 34 16.31 31.79 9.14
C TRP A 34 17.50 32.15 8.22
N SER A 35 18.73 32.06 8.72
CA SER A 35 19.96 32.41 8.00
C SER A 35 20.55 31.28 7.14
N THR A 36 20.06 30.04 7.24
CA THR A 36 20.58 28.88 6.47
C THR A 36 19.76 28.51 5.22
N LEU A 37 18.62 29.16 4.98
CA LEU A 37 17.80 28.95 3.77
C LEU A 37 17.88 30.10 2.75
N ALA A 38 18.63 31.18 3.07
CA ALA A 38 18.68 32.40 2.26
C ALA A 38 20.05 32.67 1.58
N ILE A 39 20.97 31.70 1.57
CA ILE A 39 22.25 31.82 0.86
C ILE A 39 22.35 30.68 -0.17
N PRO A 40 22.60 30.96 -1.46
CA PRO A 40 22.97 29.91 -2.41
C PRO A 40 24.41 29.49 -2.10
N SER A 41 24.58 28.56 -1.17
CA SER A 41 25.85 27.91 -0.88
C SER A 41 25.73 26.39 -1.03
N PRO A 42 26.81 25.73 -1.48
CA PRO A 42 26.75 24.34 -1.94
C PRO A 42 26.40 23.41 -0.77
N CYS A 43 25.57 22.42 -1.07
CA CYS A 43 25.20 21.32 -0.19
C CYS A 43 26.41 20.76 0.59
N PRO A 44 26.26 20.35 1.87
CA PRO A 44 27.30 19.56 2.52
C PRO A 44 27.51 18.22 1.76
N PRO A 45 28.73 17.65 1.78
CA PRO A 45 29.20 16.70 0.76
C PRO A 45 28.83 15.23 0.99
N THR A 46 28.04 14.88 2.00
CA THR A 46 27.57 13.50 2.20
C THR A 46 26.13 13.35 1.71
N PRO A 47 25.84 12.45 0.76
CA PRO A 47 24.48 12.25 0.32
C PRO A 47 23.63 11.74 1.50
N PRO A 48 22.35 12.13 1.60
CA PRO A 48 21.43 11.61 2.62
C PRO A 48 21.28 10.08 2.57
N LEU A 49 21.75 9.45 1.49
CA LEU A 49 21.85 8.02 1.28
C LEU A 49 22.67 7.31 2.37
N ASP A 50 23.85 7.82 2.75
CA ASP A 50 24.71 7.20 3.76
C ASP A 50 24.03 7.19 5.14
N ALA A 51 23.28 8.26 5.45
CA ALA A 51 22.52 8.36 6.69
C ALA A 51 21.37 7.34 6.75
N VAL A 52 20.71 7.06 5.62
CA VAL A 52 19.67 6.03 5.52
C VAL A 52 20.27 4.63 5.68
N VAL A 53 21.40 4.35 5.03
CA VAL A 53 22.11 3.07 5.14
C VAL A 53 22.58 2.83 6.59
N ALA A 54 23.23 3.83 7.21
CA ALA A 54 23.65 3.77 8.60
C ALA A 54 22.45 3.57 9.55
N ARG A 55 21.30 4.18 9.24
CA ARG A 55 20.07 3.98 10.01
C ARG A 55 19.54 2.55 9.90
N CYS A 56 19.54 1.96 8.72
CA CYS A 56 19.19 0.55 8.51
C CYS A 56 20.13 -0.39 9.27
N ALA A 57 21.44 -0.12 9.28
CA ALA A 57 22.40 -0.87 10.09
C ALA A 57 22.10 -0.77 11.60
N ALA A 58 21.78 0.44 12.09
CA ALA A 58 21.38 0.63 13.49
C ALA A 58 20.05 -0.08 13.84
N ILE A 59 19.09 -0.09 12.90
CA ILE A 59 17.85 -0.86 13.05
C ILE A 59 18.17 -2.35 13.18
N ARG A 60 19.07 -2.88 12.35
CA ARG A 60 19.49 -4.28 12.41
C ARG A 60 20.15 -4.62 13.75
N ALA A 61 21.08 -3.78 14.22
CA ALA A 61 21.73 -3.98 15.51
C ALA A 61 20.71 -4.03 16.66
N LEU A 62 19.75 -3.10 16.67
CA LEU A 62 18.68 -3.08 17.68
C LEU A 62 17.72 -4.28 17.54
N ALA A 63 17.39 -4.68 16.31
CA ALA A 63 16.52 -5.81 15.99
C ALA A 63 17.07 -7.12 16.58
N LEU A 64 18.40 -7.29 16.59
CA LEU A 64 19.08 -8.45 17.17
C LEU A 64 18.99 -8.51 18.70
N CYS A 65 18.73 -7.38 19.39
CA CYS A 65 18.59 -7.34 20.84
C CYS A 65 17.19 -7.75 21.32
N PHE A 66 16.18 -7.79 20.44
CA PHE A 66 14.83 -8.15 20.84
C PHE A 66 14.65 -9.67 20.96
N PRO A 67 13.91 -10.16 21.98
CA PRO A 67 13.61 -11.58 22.08
C PRO A 67 12.69 -12.01 20.93
N THR A 68 13.04 -13.14 20.31
CA THR A 68 12.28 -13.74 19.20
C THR A 68 11.64 -15.06 19.61
N ILE A 69 12.33 -15.90 20.38
CA ILE A 69 11.81 -17.21 20.83
C ILE A 69 10.51 -17.03 21.63
N GLY A 70 9.48 -17.79 21.27
CA GLY A 70 8.16 -17.72 21.90
C GLY A 70 7.33 -16.46 21.58
N VAL A 71 7.85 -15.53 20.78
CA VAL A 71 7.14 -14.31 20.40
C VAL A 71 6.41 -14.51 19.06
N PRO A 72 5.07 -14.35 19.01
CA PRO A 72 4.31 -14.50 17.78
C PRO A 72 4.73 -13.52 16.69
N ILE A 73 4.66 -13.92 15.42
CA ILE A 73 5.12 -13.09 14.29
C ILE A 73 4.39 -11.74 14.24
N LEU A 74 3.07 -11.69 14.51
CA LEU A 74 2.35 -10.40 14.53
C LEU A 74 2.83 -9.48 15.65
N SER A 75 3.20 -10.03 16.81
CA SER A 75 3.79 -9.24 17.89
C SER A 75 5.15 -8.68 17.47
N ARG A 76 5.96 -9.47 16.75
CA ARG A 76 7.24 -9.00 16.18
C ARG A 76 6.99 -7.88 15.17
N ILE A 77 6.07 -8.06 14.23
CA ILE A 77 5.70 -7.03 13.23
C ILE A 77 5.20 -5.75 13.91
N GLN A 78 4.34 -5.87 14.92
CA GLN A 78 3.85 -4.72 15.67
C GLN A 78 4.99 -3.96 16.37
N LYS A 79 5.91 -4.69 17.02
CA LYS A 79 7.10 -4.08 17.63
C LYS A 79 8.03 -3.46 16.58
N SER A 80 8.20 -4.08 15.42
CA SER A 80 8.94 -3.48 14.30
C SER A 80 8.33 -2.14 13.91
N LYS A 81 7.01 -2.09 13.65
CA LYS A 81 6.30 -0.85 13.28
C LYS A 81 6.45 0.26 14.32
N GLN A 82 6.39 -0.09 15.61
CA GLN A 82 6.41 0.88 16.71
C GLN A 82 7.84 1.39 17.00
N PHE A 83 8.81 0.49 17.09
CA PHE A 83 10.14 0.81 17.63
C PHE A 83 11.26 0.83 16.60
N LEU A 84 11.23 -0.09 15.63
CA LEU A 84 12.30 -0.21 14.63
C LEU A 84 12.09 0.77 13.49
N THR A 85 10.87 0.85 12.96
CA THR A 85 10.57 1.64 11.75
C THR A 85 10.40 3.13 12.02
N SER A 86 9.99 3.51 13.24
CA SER A 86 9.79 4.93 13.59
C SER A 86 11.04 5.79 13.40
N ARG A 87 12.23 5.23 13.66
CA ARG A 87 13.52 5.92 13.47
C ARG A 87 13.88 6.10 12.00
N LEU A 88 13.38 5.24 11.11
CA LEU A 88 13.62 5.35 9.67
C LEU A 88 12.91 6.58 9.07
N TRP A 89 11.69 6.86 9.53
CA TRP A 89 10.83 7.92 8.98
C TRP A 89 11.46 9.31 9.01
N HIS A 90 12.22 9.62 10.05
CA HIS A 90 12.97 10.88 10.13
C HIS A 90 14.16 10.92 9.16
N SER A 91 14.85 9.79 8.96
CA SER A 91 15.98 9.72 8.03
C SER A 91 15.52 9.79 6.58
N ILE A 92 14.37 9.19 6.27
CA ILE A 92 13.79 9.24 4.92
C ILE A 92 12.93 10.48 4.70
N SER A 93 12.77 11.42 5.64
CA SER A 93 11.95 12.62 5.38
C SER A 93 12.67 13.73 4.62
N LEU A 94 14.00 13.66 4.51
CA LEU A 94 14.83 14.72 3.92
C LEU A 94 15.68 14.17 2.77
N GLY A 95 15.69 14.88 1.64
CA GLY A 95 16.60 14.62 0.53
C GLY A 95 16.32 13.34 -0.27
N ALA A 96 17.38 12.86 -0.94
CA ALA A 96 17.38 11.68 -1.80
C ALA A 96 17.16 10.37 -1.02
N LEU A 97 16.69 9.33 -1.72
CA LEU A 97 16.43 8.01 -1.18
C LEU A 97 17.21 6.94 -1.94
N PRO A 98 17.75 5.90 -1.28
CA PRO A 98 18.38 4.80 -1.99
C PRO A 98 17.42 4.12 -2.96
N ASN A 99 17.94 3.70 -4.12
CA ASN A 99 17.16 2.95 -5.10
C ASN A 99 16.56 1.67 -4.49
N ASP A 100 17.33 1.02 -3.63
CA ASP A 100 17.07 -0.23 -2.93
C ASP A 100 16.57 -0.04 -1.49
N LEU A 101 15.92 1.10 -1.19
CA LEU A 101 15.42 1.44 0.16
C LEU A 101 14.64 0.29 0.81
N ALA A 102 13.70 -0.32 0.07
CA ALA A 102 12.94 -1.45 0.56
C ALA A 102 13.82 -2.66 0.88
N ASP A 103 14.76 -3.02 0.00
CA ASP A 103 15.70 -4.12 0.22
C ASP A 103 16.51 -3.92 1.50
N LEU A 104 17.11 -2.73 1.68
CA LEU A 104 17.89 -2.38 2.86
C LEU A 104 17.06 -2.49 4.14
N TYR A 105 15.84 -1.97 4.12
CA TYR A 105 14.94 -2.02 5.27
C TYR A 105 14.52 -3.45 5.62
N PHE A 106 14.08 -4.24 4.63
CA PHE A 106 13.67 -5.62 4.86
C PHE A 106 14.84 -6.49 5.31
N ALA A 107 16.04 -6.28 4.75
CA ALA A 107 17.26 -6.94 5.21
C ALA A 107 17.60 -6.59 6.67
N ALA A 108 17.37 -5.35 7.09
CA ALA A 108 17.64 -4.91 8.46
C ALA A 108 16.69 -5.53 9.50
N ILE A 109 15.40 -5.62 9.20
CA ILE A 109 14.39 -6.15 10.15
C ILE A 109 14.22 -7.67 10.10
N SER A 110 14.63 -8.30 8.99
CA SER A 110 14.46 -9.74 8.74
C SER A 110 14.98 -10.62 9.89
N PRO A 111 16.17 -10.37 10.47
CA PRO A 111 16.65 -11.17 11.61
C PRO A 111 15.68 -11.17 12.78
N TYR A 112 15.02 -10.05 13.08
CA TYR A 112 14.03 -10.01 14.16
C TYR A 112 12.72 -10.69 13.78
N ILE A 113 12.21 -10.45 12.57
CA ILE A 113 10.93 -11.01 12.14
C ILE A 113 11.01 -12.54 12.06
N PHE A 114 12.09 -13.09 11.48
CA PHE A 114 12.16 -14.50 11.11
C PHE A 114 13.08 -15.36 11.97
N ALA A 115 13.95 -14.81 12.83
CA ALA A 115 14.83 -15.64 13.64
C ALA A 115 14.05 -16.67 14.50
N PRO A 116 14.63 -17.88 14.70
CA PRO A 116 15.95 -18.32 14.22
C PRO A 116 15.96 -18.85 12.77
N THR A 117 14.83 -18.77 12.06
CA THR A 117 14.67 -19.32 10.70
C THR A 117 15.00 -18.31 9.60
N THR A 118 15.16 -18.80 8.38
CA THR A 118 15.23 -17.96 7.18
C THR A 118 13.85 -17.35 6.86
N PRO A 119 13.79 -16.26 6.08
CA PRO A 119 12.52 -15.67 5.65
C PRO A 119 11.61 -16.68 4.95
N PHE A 120 10.41 -16.88 5.49
CA PHE A 120 9.42 -17.82 4.97
C PHE A 120 8.09 -17.14 4.58
N VAL A 121 8.00 -15.82 4.74
CA VAL A 121 6.88 -14.98 4.26
C VAL A 121 7.43 -13.99 3.25
N SER A 122 6.76 -13.84 2.10
CA SER A 122 7.18 -12.90 1.07
C SER A 122 7.02 -11.44 1.53
N ARG A 123 7.81 -10.52 0.96
CA ARG A 123 7.68 -9.09 1.29
C ARG A 123 6.31 -8.52 0.93
N ALA A 124 5.75 -8.95 -0.21
CA ALA A 124 4.41 -8.57 -0.63
C ALA A 124 3.37 -8.96 0.42
N ASP A 125 3.46 -10.17 0.97
CA ASP A 125 2.54 -10.63 2.03
C ASP A 125 2.79 -9.90 3.36
N LEU A 126 4.04 -9.55 3.68
CA LEU A 126 4.36 -8.79 4.88
C LEU A 126 3.67 -7.42 4.89
N VAL A 127 3.70 -6.71 3.76
CA VAL A 127 3.16 -5.34 3.66
C VAL A 127 1.65 -5.28 3.38
N LEU A 128 1.08 -6.39 2.89
CA LEU A 128 -0.35 -6.47 2.59
C LEU A 128 -1.18 -6.30 3.89
N PRO A 129 -2.34 -5.60 3.85
CA PRO A 129 -3.21 -5.45 4.99
C PRO A 129 -3.71 -6.80 5.54
N ARG A 130 -3.92 -6.89 6.85
CA ARG A 130 -4.45 -8.11 7.49
C ARG A 130 -5.81 -8.52 6.96
N ALA A 131 -6.70 -7.55 6.72
CA ALA A 131 -8.02 -7.80 6.12
C ALA A 131 -7.94 -8.40 4.69
N LEU A 132 -6.76 -8.37 4.06
CA LEU A 132 -6.48 -8.97 2.75
C LEU A 132 -5.54 -10.18 2.86
N GLY A 133 -5.26 -10.68 4.06
CA GLY A 133 -4.44 -11.89 4.29
C GLY A 133 -2.94 -11.65 4.46
N GLY A 134 -2.53 -10.40 4.64
CA GLY A 134 -1.15 -10.02 4.93
C GLY A 134 -0.88 -9.78 6.41
N PHE A 135 0.25 -9.14 6.69
CA PHE A 135 0.75 -8.89 8.04
C PHE A 135 0.73 -7.41 8.45
N ASP A 136 0.34 -6.50 7.54
CA ASP A 136 0.21 -5.06 7.78
C ASP A 136 1.52 -4.39 8.23
N LEU A 137 2.67 -4.90 7.80
CA LEU A 137 3.95 -4.19 7.94
C LEU A 137 3.96 -2.97 7.00
N ILE A 138 4.64 -1.90 7.40
CA ILE A 138 4.69 -0.69 6.57
C ILE A 138 5.72 -0.89 5.47
N ASP A 139 5.27 -0.76 4.22
CA ASP A 139 6.16 -0.63 3.06
C ASP A 139 6.93 0.71 3.15
N PRO A 140 8.28 0.68 3.17
CA PRO A 140 9.09 1.89 3.29
C PRO A 140 9.00 2.80 2.05
N ASP A 141 8.79 2.26 0.86
CA ASP A 141 8.63 3.04 -0.37
C ASP A 141 7.27 3.76 -0.37
N HIS A 142 6.21 3.07 0.04
CA HIS A 142 4.89 3.72 0.20
C HIS A 142 4.93 4.81 1.27
N MET A 143 5.65 4.59 2.38
CA MET A 143 5.84 5.62 3.40
C MET A 143 6.66 6.79 2.89
N ALA A 144 7.73 6.54 2.14
CA ALA A 144 8.55 7.60 1.55
C ALA A 144 7.73 8.51 0.62
N THR A 145 6.93 7.91 -0.26
CA THR A 145 5.99 8.61 -1.13
C THR A 145 4.96 9.40 -0.32
N ALA A 146 4.37 8.79 0.70
CA ALA A 146 3.39 9.44 1.57
C ALA A 146 3.97 10.64 2.34
N LEU A 147 5.21 10.57 2.79
CA LEU A 147 5.92 11.69 3.42
C LEU A 147 6.23 12.80 2.42
N SER A 148 6.65 12.45 1.19
CA SER A 148 6.85 13.42 0.10
C SER A 148 5.56 14.17 -0.24
N ILE A 149 4.44 13.45 -0.38
CA ILE A 149 3.13 14.06 -0.62
C ILE A 149 2.72 14.95 0.57
N SER A 150 2.98 14.52 1.81
CA SER A 150 2.68 15.34 2.98
C SER A 150 3.52 16.61 3.05
N PHE A 151 4.75 16.59 2.53
CA PHE A 151 5.59 17.78 2.38
C PHE A 151 5.00 18.72 1.32
N LEU A 152 4.68 18.19 0.13
CA LEU A 152 4.06 18.96 -0.96
C LEU A 152 2.74 19.59 -0.53
N ARG A 153 1.89 18.83 0.16
CA ARG A 153 0.65 19.34 0.74
C ARG A 153 0.84 20.60 1.58
N ARG A 154 1.92 20.64 2.37
CA ARG A 154 2.17 21.74 3.31
C ARG A 154 2.72 22.99 2.64
N TYR A 155 3.53 22.82 1.58
CA TYR A 155 4.34 23.93 1.04
C TYR A 155 4.04 24.27 -0.42
N LEU A 156 3.46 23.37 -1.22
CA LEU A 156 3.29 23.58 -2.67
C LEU A 156 2.30 24.69 -3.01
N CYS A 157 1.27 24.85 -2.17
CA CYS A 157 0.25 25.89 -2.30
C CYS A 157 0.49 27.07 -1.35
N ASP A 158 1.64 27.10 -0.69
CA ASP A 158 2.01 28.23 0.17
C ASP A 158 2.42 29.41 -0.72
N GLU A 159 1.90 30.60 -0.45
CA GLU A 159 2.25 31.83 -1.17
C GLU A 159 3.54 32.47 -0.62
N SER A 160 4.14 31.86 0.40
CA SER A 160 5.47 32.25 0.89
C SER A 160 6.59 32.00 -0.15
N PRO A 161 7.78 32.59 0.05
CA PRO A 161 8.95 32.30 -0.78
C PRO A 161 9.29 30.81 -0.89
N VAL A 162 8.94 30.02 0.13
CA VAL A 162 9.16 28.56 0.14
C VAL A 162 8.28 27.87 -0.90
N GLY A 163 7.00 28.22 -0.98
CA GLY A 163 6.11 27.64 -1.98
C GLY A 163 6.46 28.08 -3.40
N SER A 164 6.85 29.35 -3.59
CA SER A 164 7.35 29.83 -4.88
C SER A 164 8.64 29.10 -5.32
N TRP A 165 9.62 28.96 -4.42
CA TRP A 165 10.84 28.17 -4.64
C TRP A 165 10.52 26.71 -5.00
N LEU A 166 9.55 26.10 -4.31
CA LEU A 166 9.16 24.72 -4.54
C LEU A 166 8.51 24.54 -5.93
N ARG A 167 7.57 25.41 -6.30
CA ARG A 167 6.90 25.39 -7.62
C ARG A 167 7.92 25.57 -8.76
N LEU A 168 8.78 26.58 -8.65
CA LEU A 168 9.85 26.85 -9.63
C LEU A 168 10.87 25.71 -9.71
N GLY A 169 11.27 25.15 -8.55
CA GLY A 169 12.23 24.05 -8.49
C GLY A 169 11.71 22.78 -9.13
N LEU A 170 10.44 22.42 -8.91
CA LEU A 170 9.80 21.27 -9.56
C LEU A 170 9.72 21.46 -11.08
N THR A 171 9.30 22.64 -11.54
CA THR A 171 9.24 22.94 -12.99
C THR A 171 10.63 22.93 -13.62
N SER A 172 11.62 23.54 -12.96
CA SER A 172 13.00 23.59 -13.44
C SER A 172 13.59 22.19 -13.58
N GLU A 173 13.34 21.31 -12.60
CA GLU A 173 13.83 19.93 -12.65
C GLU A 173 13.15 19.12 -13.76
N LEU A 174 11.82 19.25 -13.92
CA LEU A 174 11.08 18.65 -15.03
C LEU A 174 11.62 19.07 -16.40
N ARG A 175 11.87 20.36 -16.58
CA ARG A 175 12.44 20.92 -17.81
C ARG A 175 13.86 20.42 -18.05
N ARG A 176 14.75 20.58 -17.06
CA ARG A 176 16.19 20.31 -17.20
C ARG A 176 16.47 18.84 -17.47
N ARG A 177 15.74 17.95 -16.79
CA ARG A 177 16.05 16.51 -16.78
C ARG A 177 15.13 15.68 -17.67
N PHE A 178 13.84 16.03 -17.69
CA PHE A 178 12.82 15.23 -18.38
C PHE A 178 12.31 15.89 -19.66
N ALA A 179 12.83 17.09 -19.98
CA ALA A 179 12.44 17.88 -21.13
C ALA A 179 10.91 18.02 -21.23
N ALA A 180 10.26 18.32 -20.10
CA ALA A 180 8.80 18.26 -19.96
C ALA A 180 8.25 19.39 -19.07
N PRO A 181 6.98 19.81 -19.30
CA PRO A 181 6.27 20.75 -18.45
C PRO A 181 5.57 20.06 -17.27
N PRO A 182 5.09 20.79 -16.24
CA PRO A 182 4.31 20.24 -15.12
C PRO A 182 3.07 19.44 -15.55
N ALA A 183 2.46 19.81 -16.68
CA ALA A 183 1.32 19.11 -17.29
C ALA A 183 1.59 17.61 -17.54
N LEU A 184 2.85 17.20 -17.73
CA LEU A 184 3.22 15.80 -17.90
C LEU A 184 2.74 14.93 -16.73
N LEU A 185 2.74 15.46 -15.51
CA LEU A 185 2.28 14.77 -14.30
C LEU A 185 0.79 14.41 -14.35
N LEU A 186 -0.01 15.16 -15.12
CA LEU A 186 -1.44 14.95 -15.32
C LEU A 186 -1.74 14.13 -16.59
N VAL A 187 -0.92 14.24 -17.64
CA VAL A 187 -1.06 13.40 -18.85
C VAL A 187 -0.71 11.94 -18.57
N ARG A 188 0.26 11.70 -17.69
CA ARG A 188 0.67 10.36 -17.24
C ARG A 188 1.02 9.40 -18.38
N SER A 189 1.64 9.92 -19.44
CA SER A 189 2.00 9.16 -20.64
C SER A 189 3.35 9.60 -21.19
N GLY A 190 3.98 8.71 -21.96
CA GLY A 190 5.26 8.94 -22.63
C GLY A 190 6.50 8.62 -21.80
N PRO A 191 7.67 8.56 -22.44
CA PRO A 191 8.92 8.10 -21.82
C PRO A 191 9.36 9.00 -20.66
N SER A 192 9.15 10.31 -20.74
CA SER A 192 9.46 11.24 -19.65
C SER A 192 8.64 10.95 -18.39
N PHE A 193 7.37 10.55 -18.52
CA PHE A 193 6.55 10.19 -17.36
C PHE A 193 6.97 8.84 -16.77
N THR A 194 7.25 7.84 -17.62
CA THR A 194 7.79 6.56 -17.17
C THR A 194 9.12 6.75 -16.42
N ALA A 195 9.98 7.65 -16.90
CA ALA A 195 11.24 7.98 -16.24
C ALA A 195 11.03 8.47 -14.80
N LEU A 196 10.04 9.33 -14.56
CA LEU A 196 9.70 9.82 -13.22
C LEU A 196 9.29 8.70 -12.24
N GLN A 197 8.78 7.59 -12.74
CA GLN A 197 8.36 6.45 -11.92
C GLN A 197 9.54 5.53 -11.53
N HIS A 198 10.72 5.73 -12.10
CA HIS A 198 11.89 4.92 -11.75
C HIS A 198 12.49 5.32 -10.40
N ALA A 199 13.05 4.33 -9.70
CA ALA A 199 13.71 4.55 -8.41
C ALA A 199 14.91 5.50 -8.52
N ASP A 200 15.59 5.55 -9.67
CA ASP A 200 16.71 6.47 -9.90
C ASP A 200 16.30 7.94 -9.68
N THR A 201 15.08 8.30 -10.08
CA THR A 201 14.57 9.67 -9.93
C THR A 201 14.51 10.12 -8.47
N ARG A 202 14.20 9.23 -7.52
CA ARG A 202 14.18 9.57 -6.09
C ARG A 202 15.57 9.57 -5.44
N ALA A 203 16.58 8.96 -6.06
CA ALA A 203 17.96 8.94 -5.56
C ALA A 203 18.77 10.18 -5.92
N GLU A 204 18.29 10.98 -6.86
CA GLU A 204 19.02 12.14 -7.38
C GLU A 204 18.97 13.37 -6.47
N GLY A 205 17.94 13.49 -5.64
CA GLY A 205 17.77 14.65 -4.76
C GLY A 205 16.35 14.84 -4.28
N LEU A 206 16.13 15.97 -3.59
CA LEU A 206 14.82 16.34 -3.07
C LEU A 206 13.77 16.47 -4.18
N PHE A 207 14.04 17.26 -5.23
CA PHE A 207 13.06 17.51 -6.30
C PHE A 207 12.71 16.24 -7.08
N GLY A 208 13.71 15.43 -7.46
CA GLY A 208 13.47 14.15 -8.11
C GLY A 208 12.56 13.24 -7.27
N ARG A 209 12.84 13.12 -5.96
CA ARG A 209 11.97 12.38 -5.04
C ARG A 209 10.53 12.93 -4.99
N LEU A 210 10.36 14.26 -4.95
CA LEU A 210 9.02 14.87 -4.91
C LEU A 210 8.25 14.61 -6.22
N LEU A 211 8.93 14.70 -7.37
CA LEU A 211 8.34 14.38 -8.67
C LEU A 211 8.00 12.89 -8.81
N HIS A 212 8.89 12.00 -8.35
CA HIS A 212 8.64 10.56 -8.28
C HIS A 212 7.40 10.25 -7.43
N ALA A 213 7.24 10.94 -6.29
CA ALA A 213 6.07 10.77 -5.44
C ALA A 213 4.77 11.22 -6.13
N LEU A 214 4.80 12.35 -6.85
CA LEU A 214 3.65 12.82 -7.65
C LEU A 214 3.31 11.86 -8.81
N ALA A 215 4.32 11.27 -9.45
CA ALA A 215 4.12 10.29 -10.52
C ALA A 215 3.62 8.92 -10.00
N SER A 216 3.94 8.58 -8.75
CA SER A 216 3.58 7.30 -8.11
C SER A 216 2.16 7.26 -7.55
N VAL A 217 1.53 8.41 -7.32
CA VAL A 217 0.13 8.48 -6.84
C VAL A 217 -0.84 8.70 -7.99
N ASP A 218 -2.12 8.42 -7.76
CA ASP A 218 -3.22 8.77 -8.67
C ASP A 218 -3.45 10.29 -8.64
N LEU A 219 -2.61 11.02 -9.39
CA LEU A 219 -2.63 12.47 -9.48
C LEU A 219 -3.63 12.92 -10.54
N GLY A 220 -4.50 13.85 -10.16
CA GLY A 220 -5.48 14.49 -11.04
C GLY A 220 -5.58 15.99 -10.76
N ILE A 221 -6.63 16.61 -11.31
CA ILE A 221 -6.95 18.02 -11.12
C ILE A 221 -8.44 18.21 -10.80
N SER A 222 -8.77 19.16 -9.94
CA SER A 222 -10.15 19.51 -9.58
C SER A 222 -10.96 19.93 -10.81
N PRO A 223 -12.25 19.56 -10.92
CA PRO A 223 -13.13 20.05 -12.00
C PRO A 223 -13.24 21.57 -12.08
N ASP A 224 -12.88 22.29 -11.00
CA ASP A 224 -12.82 23.76 -10.96
C ASP A 224 -11.79 24.36 -11.94
N TRP A 225 -10.97 23.51 -12.60
CA TRP A 225 -10.04 23.95 -13.64
C TRP A 225 -10.73 24.76 -14.75
N ILE A 226 -12.01 24.54 -15.01
CA ILE A 226 -12.80 25.29 -16.00
C ILE A 226 -12.95 26.79 -15.67
N HIS A 227 -12.74 27.17 -14.41
CA HIS A 227 -12.82 28.55 -13.93
C HIS A 227 -11.46 29.23 -13.84
N LEU A 228 -10.38 28.56 -14.26
CA LEU A 228 -9.04 29.13 -14.25
C LEU A 228 -8.90 30.27 -15.26
N PRO A 229 -8.04 31.26 -14.98
CA PRO A 229 -7.71 32.28 -15.94
C PRO A 229 -6.94 31.67 -17.13
N ALA A 230 -7.06 32.28 -18.30
CA ALA A 230 -6.45 31.78 -19.54
C ALA A 230 -4.94 31.48 -19.44
N PRO A 231 -4.09 32.29 -18.77
CA PRO A 231 -2.68 31.95 -18.56
C PRO A 231 -2.44 30.64 -17.81
N SER A 232 -3.37 30.20 -16.95
CA SER A 232 -3.30 28.90 -16.28
C SER A 232 -3.86 27.79 -17.18
N LEU A 233 -4.94 28.05 -17.90
CA LEU A 233 -5.55 27.09 -18.85
C LEU A 233 -4.54 26.62 -19.89
N VAL A 234 -3.75 27.52 -20.48
CA VAL A 234 -2.76 27.15 -21.51
C VAL A 234 -1.64 26.23 -20.99
N THR A 235 -1.41 26.20 -19.67
CA THR A 235 -0.42 25.29 -19.06
C THR A 235 -0.96 23.89 -18.79
N LEU A 236 -2.27 23.68 -18.88
CA LEU A 236 -2.90 22.39 -18.63
C LEU A 236 -2.73 21.44 -19.81
N PRO A 237 -2.79 20.11 -19.58
CA PRO A 237 -2.86 19.14 -20.66
C PRO A 237 -4.02 19.42 -21.61
N TRP A 238 -3.79 19.44 -22.92
CA TRP A 238 -4.91 19.53 -23.86
C TRP A 238 -5.84 18.30 -23.77
N ARG A 239 -5.28 17.14 -23.39
CA ARG A 239 -6.05 15.91 -23.19
C ARG A 239 -7.07 16.04 -22.05
N LEU A 240 -6.84 16.91 -21.08
CA LEU A 240 -7.80 17.21 -20.01
C LEU A 240 -9.05 17.90 -20.60
N ALA A 241 -8.85 18.86 -21.50
CA ALA A 241 -9.93 19.62 -22.11
C ALA A 241 -10.77 18.78 -23.08
N PHE A 242 -10.13 17.77 -23.71
CA PHE A 242 -10.76 16.88 -24.69
C PHE A 242 -10.77 15.43 -24.22
N ALA A 243 -11.22 15.16 -22.99
CA ALA A 243 -11.18 13.83 -22.38
C ALA A 243 -11.99 12.76 -23.15
N SER A 244 -13.04 13.16 -23.87
CA SER A 244 -13.88 12.28 -24.69
C SER A 244 -13.25 11.86 -26.03
N LEU A 245 -12.18 12.52 -26.47
CA LEU A 245 -11.52 12.19 -27.74
C LEU A 245 -11.01 10.74 -27.72
N PRO A 246 -11.44 9.85 -28.64
CA PRO A 246 -10.92 8.50 -28.72
C PRO A 246 -9.49 8.54 -29.25
N LEU A 247 -8.53 8.26 -28.38
CA LEU A 247 -7.11 8.21 -28.74
C LEU A 247 -6.49 6.91 -28.20
N THR A 248 -5.82 6.16 -29.07
CA THR A 248 -5.01 5.01 -28.64
C THR A 248 -3.84 5.47 -27.79
N ASP A 249 -3.44 4.66 -26.80
CA ASP A 249 -2.28 4.96 -25.95
C ASP A 249 -1.01 5.24 -26.76
N GLN A 250 -0.78 4.51 -27.85
CA GLN A 250 0.38 4.70 -28.72
C GLN A 250 0.41 6.09 -29.38
N ARG A 251 -0.75 6.61 -29.81
CA ARG A 251 -0.85 7.98 -30.36
C ARG A 251 -0.62 9.03 -29.27
N LEU A 252 -1.13 8.82 -28.05
CA LEU A 252 -0.88 9.73 -26.92
C LEU A 252 0.61 9.79 -26.58
N VAL A 253 1.25 8.62 -26.50
CA VAL A 253 2.69 8.48 -26.29
C VAL A 253 3.47 9.18 -27.41
N ASN A 254 3.02 9.06 -28.67
CA ASN A 254 3.69 9.73 -29.77
C ASN A 254 3.60 11.27 -29.62
N TYR A 255 2.40 11.81 -29.39
CA TYR A 255 2.19 13.26 -29.25
C TYR A 255 2.95 13.86 -28.07
N THR A 256 2.93 13.19 -26.92
CA THR A 256 3.71 13.61 -25.74
C THR A 256 5.21 13.54 -26.01
N ARG A 257 5.70 12.48 -26.66
CA ARG A 257 7.11 12.34 -27.06
C ARG A 257 7.54 13.42 -28.06
N THR A 258 6.66 13.92 -28.90
CA THR A 258 6.94 14.99 -29.87
C THR A 258 6.77 16.40 -29.31
N GLY A 259 6.38 16.56 -28.04
CA GLY A 259 6.24 17.87 -27.39
C GLY A 259 4.89 18.55 -27.57
N TRP A 260 3.81 17.79 -27.80
CA TRP A 260 2.45 18.30 -27.83
C TRP A 260 1.73 17.87 -26.54
N ILE A 261 1.95 18.62 -25.46
CA ILE A 261 1.54 18.22 -24.10
C ILE A 261 0.45 19.15 -23.58
N THR A 262 0.65 20.47 -23.67
CA THR A 262 -0.22 21.48 -23.09
C THR A 262 -1.24 22.01 -24.10
N LEU A 263 -2.30 22.67 -23.63
CA LEU A 263 -3.17 23.49 -24.48
C LEU A 263 -2.34 24.55 -25.20
N GLY A 264 -1.34 25.12 -24.55
CA GLY A 264 -0.50 26.13 -25.16
C GLY A 264 0.43 25.63 -26.25
N ASP A 265 0.74 24.33 -26.25
CA ASP A 265 1.47 23.70 -27.36
C ASP A 265 0.57 23.64 -28.61
N LEU A 266 -0.72 23.30 -28.42
CA LEU A 266 -1.68 23.20 -29.52
C LEU A 266 -2.19 24.56 -30.03
N LEU A 267 -2.42 25.53 -29.15
CA LEU A 267 -3.09 26.77 -29.53
C LEU A 267 -2.14 27.73 -30.25
N TRP A 268 -2.30 27.82 -31.57
CA TRP A 268 -1.68 28.82 -32.42
C TRP A 268 -2.75 29.73 -32.99
N LEU A 269 -2.38 30.99 -33.21
CA LEU A 269 -3.25 31.98 -33.82
C LEU A 269 -3.18 31.84 -35.35
N GLY A 270 -4.35 31.64 -35.95
CA GLY A 270 -4.56 31.44 -37.38
C GLY A 270 -4.03 32.60 -38.24
N PRO A 271 -3.97 32.38 -39.56
CA PRO A 271 -3.07 33.13 -40.44
C PRO A 271 -3.41 34.63 -40.45
N LEU A 272 -2.37 35.45 -40.35
CA LEU A 272 -2.46 36.89 -40.55
C LEU A 272 -2.23 37.25 -42.03
N PRO A 273 -2.96 38.24 -42.58
CA PRO A 273 -4.05 39.01 -41.97
C PRO A 273 -5.38 38.22 -41.98
N PRO A 274 -6.33 38.52 -41.07
CA PRO A 274 -7.64 37.88 -41.07
C PRO A 274 -8.31 38.08 -42.43
N SER A 275 -8.91 37.01 -42.97
CA SER A 275 -9.71 37.07 -44.19
C SER A 275 -10.73 38.22 -44.08
N SER A 276 -10.71 39.13 -45.05
CA SER A 276 -11.56 40.32 -45.09
C SER A 276 -13.02 39.96 -44.82
N GLY A 277 -13.51 40.28 -43.61
CA GLY A 277 -14.90 40.08 -43.20
C GLY A 277 -15.13 39.28 -41.91
N SER A 278 -14.12 38.64 -41.33
CA SER A 278 -14.28 37.95 -40.03
C SER A 278 -13.43 38.54 -38.92
N SER A 279 -14.08 39.04 -37.86
CA SER A 279 -13.42 39.45 -36.61
C SER A 279 -13.13 38.28 -35.67
N THR A 280 -13.37 37.03 -36.11
CA THR A 280 -13.18 35.85 -35.26
C THR A 280 -11.73 35.40 -35.29
N VAL A 281 -11.08 35.46 -34.13
CA VAL A 281 -9.77 34.84 -33.90
C VAL A 281 -9.87 33.35 -34.14
N HIS A 282 -9.08 32.82 -35.08
CA HIS A 282 -8.96 31.40 -35.27
C HIS A 282 -7.84 30.86 -34.37
N LEU A 283 -8.17 30.00 -33.41
CA LEU A 283 -7.20 29.34 -32.54
C LEU A 283 -7.24 27.84 -32.82
N GLY A 284 -6.08 27.21 -32.99
CA GLY A 284 -6.02 25.76 -33.19
C GLY A 284 -4.62 25.20 -33.43
N PRO A 285 -4.51 23.87 -33.63
CA PRO A 285 -3.25 23.21 -33.95
C PRO A 285 -2.68 23.78 -35.25
N PRO A 286 -1.39 24.15 -35.28
CA PRO A 286 -0.78 24.75 -36.46
C PRO A 286 -0.58 23.74 -37.58
N PRO A 287 -0.60 24.14 -38.85
CA PRO A 287 -0.15 23.29 -39.94
C PRO A 287 1.34 22.93 -39.79
N SER A 288 1.74 21.73 -40.25
CA SER A 288 3.14 21.27 -40.18
C SER A 288 4.14 22.23 -40.84
N LEU A 289 3.71 22.91 -41.92
CA LEU A 289 4.55 23.89 -42.61
C LEU A 289 4.80 25.15 -41.76
N SER A 290 3.81 25.60 -40.98
CA SER A 290 3.98 26.69 -40.00
C SER A 290 4.97 26.34 -38.90
N VAL A 291 4.89 25.10 -38.37
CA VAL A 291 5.84 24.61 -37.38
C VAL A 291 7.27 24.59 -37.94
N ALA A 292 7.44 24.05 -39.15
CA ALA A 292 8.74 23.98 -39.82
C ALA A 292 9.33 25.36 -40.17
N ARG A 293 8.49 26.34 -40.53
CA ARG A 293 8.94 27.70 -40.92
C ARG A 293 9.26 28.60 -39.74
N ASN A 294 8.55 28.44 -38.62
CA ASN A 294 8.76 29.26 -37.43
C ASN A 294 9.94 28.78 -36.57
N SER A 295 10.33 27.50 -36.69
CA SER A 295 11.53 26.93 -36.03
C SER A 295 11.64 27.25 -34.54
N ILE A 296 10.51 27.25 -33.82
CA ILE A 296 10.48 27.53 -32.39
C ILE A 296 10.84 26.28 -31.59
N LEU A 297 11.83 26.41 -30.73
CA LEU A 297 12.16 25.39 -29.74
C LEU A 297 11.06 25.31 -28.69
N LEU A 298 10.79 24.09 -28.21
CA LEU A 298 9.85 23.88 -27.10
C LEU A 298 10.32 24.65 -25.86
N PRO A 299 9.42 25.29 -25.09
CA PRO A 299 9.80 26.07 -23.90
C PRO A 299 10.48 25.21 -22.82
N TYR A 300 10.22 23.91 -22.83
CA TYR A 300 10.74 22.94 -21.86
C TYR A 300 11.77 21.96 -22.45
N ALA A 301 12.15 22.08 -23.73
CA ALA A 301 13.12 21.17 -24.35
C ALA A 301 13.98 21.89 -25.41
N PRO A 302 15.31 21.66 -25.47
CA PRO A 302 16.19 22.27 -26.46
C PRO A 302 16.08 21.58 -27.83
N ARG A 303 14.86 21.37 -28.33
CA ARG A 303 14.56 20.76 -29.63
C ARG A 303 13.26 21.31 -30.21
N LEU A 304 13.08 21.12 -31.51
CA LEU A 304 11.84 21.44 -32.21
C LEU A 304 10.73 20.44 -31.84
N PRO A 305 9.45 20.86 -31.88
CA PRO A 305 8.33 19.93 -31.85
C PRO A 305 8.38 18.96 -33.04
N GLY A 306 7.86 17.75 -32.84
CA GLY A 306 7.71 16.77 -33.92
C GLY A 306 6.43 16.97 -34.73
N ASP A 307 5.98 15.91 -35.42
CA ASP A 307 4.78 15.95 -36.26
C ASP A 307 3.55 16.47 -35.51
N VAL A 308 2.81 17.37 -36.16
CA VAL A 308 1.60 17.99 -35.60
C VAL A 308 0.54 16.93 -35.33
N PRO A 309 -0.16 16.98 -34.17
CA PRO A 309 -1.27 16.09 -33.89
C PRO A 309 -2.41 16.26 -34.90
N SER A 310 -2.79 15.16 -35.54
CA SER A 310 -3.98 15.10 -36.39
C SER A 310 -5.21 14.93 -35.49
N LEU A 311 -5.90 16.04 -35.24
CA LEU A 311 -7.05 16.15 -34.34
C LEU A 311 -8.25 16.74 -35.12
N PRO A 312 -9.50 16.28 -34.90
CA PRO A 312 -10.70 16.86 -35.51
C PRO A 312 -11.06 18.19 -34.83
N TRP A 313 -10.25 19.22 -35.06
CA TRP A 313 -10.29 20.45 -34.27
C TRP A 313 -11.63 21.19 -34.35
N ASP A 314 -12.28 21.19 -35.52
CA ASP A 314 -13.58 21.84 -35.73
C ASP A 314 -14.70 21.22 -34.88
N GLU A 315 -14.57 19.94 -34.51
CA GLU A 315 -15.49 19.26 -33.58
C GLU A 315 -15.06 19.45 -32.11
N LEU A 316 -13.75 19.50 -31.87
CA LEU A 316 -13.20 19.62 -30.52
C LEU A 316 -13.41 21.01 -29.93
N TRP A 317 -13.13 22.08 -30.67
CA TRP A 317 -13.21 23.45 -30.13
C TRP A 317 -14.60 23.81 -29.58
N PRO A 318 -15.72 23.51 -30.27
CA PRO A 318 -17.07 23.72 -29.74
C PRO A 318 -17.42 22.84 -28.54
N SER A 319 -16.72 21.72 -28.33
CA SER A 319 -16.95 20.82 -27.19
C SER A 319 -16.39 21.34 -25.86
N LEU A 320 -15.55 22.40 -25.90
CA LEU A 320 -15.04 23.04 -24.70
C LEU A 320 -16.17 23.72 -23.91
N PRO A 321 -16.09 23.75 -22.56
CA PRO A 321 -16.99 24.57 -21.77
C PRO A 321 -16.97 26.03 -22.25
N GLY A 322 -18.13 26.65 -22.45
CA GLY A 322 -18.23 27.98 -23.06
C GLY A 322 -17.40 29.08 -22.36
N GLY A 323 -17.26 29.01 -21.04
CA GLY A 323 -16.39 29.91 -20.28
C GLY A 323 -14.90 29.75 -20.60
N VAL A 324 -14.46 28.52 -20.88
CA VAL A 324 -13.06 28.20 -21.23
C VAL A 324 -12.74 28.70 -22.63
N SER A 325 -13.61 28.43 -23.61
CA SER A 325 -13.39 28.88 -24.99
C SER A 325 -13.43 30.42 -25.09
N ALA A 326 -14.36 31.08 -24.39
CA ALA A 326 -14.42 32.53 -24.30
C ALA A 326 -13.16 33.13 -23.65
N ALA A 327 -12.67 32.54 -22.55
CA ALA A 327 -11.46 33.00 -21.87
C ALA A 327 -10.21 32.88 -22.77
N LEU A 328 -10.07 31.77 -23.50
CA LEU A 328 -8.95 31.56 -24.43
C LEU A 328 -9.01 32.51 -25.64
N ALA A 329 -10.21 32.74 -26.20
CA ALA A 329 -10.41 33.69 -27.29
C ALA A 329 -10.11 35.14 -26.86
N ALA A 330 -10.60 35.55 -25.67
CA ALA A 330 -10.29 36.86 -25.10
C ALA A 330 -8.79 37.02 -24.81
N TYR A 331 -8.14 35.97 -24.32
CA TYR A 331 -6.70 35.96 -24.06
C TYR A 331 -5.87 36.16 -25.33
N ALA A 332 -6.30 35.61 -26.46
CA ALA A 332 -5.63 35.82 -27.73
C ALA A 332 -5.66 37.29 -28.21
N LEU A 333 -6.65 38.05 -27.77
CA LEU A 333 -6.82 39.48 -28.07
C LEU A 333 -6.29 40.40 -26.96
N ALA A 334 -5.72 39.84 -25.89
CA ALA A 334 -5.27 40.63 -24.75
C ALA A 334 -4.05 41.49 -25.09
N THR A 335 -3.87 42.58 -24.35
CA THR A 335 -2.68 43.46 -24.43
C THR A 335 -1.92 43.38 -23.11
N PRO A 336 -0.65 42.93 -23.09
CA PRO A 336 0.16 42.48 -24.23
C PRO A 336 -0.28 41.12 -24.79
N ALA A 337 -0.13 40.94 -26.11
CA ALA A 337 -0.54 39.71 -26.80
C ALA A 337 0.32 38.50 -26.40
N PRO A 338 -0.30 37.35 -26.09
CA PRO A 338 0.43 36.12 -25.78
C PRO A 338 1.00 35.45 -27.04
N PHE A 339 0.47 35.77 -28.22
CA PHE A 339 0.97 35.30 -29.51
C PHE A 339 2.00 36.28 -30.06
N ARG A 340 3.20 35.79 -30.39
CA ARG A 340 4.33 36.63 -30.82
C ARG A 340 4.93 36.12 -32.11
N MET A 341 5.38 37.05 -32.95
CA MET A 341 6.13 36.71 -34.16
C MET A 341 7.46 36.02 -33.75
N PRO A 342 7.76 34.83 -34.29
CA PRO A 342 9.06 34.19 -34.09
C PRO A 342 10.17 34.99 -34.77
N GLY A 343 11.35 35.06 -34.16
CA GLY A 343 12.57 35.55 -34.83
C GLY A 343 12.56 37.03 -35.23
N PRO A 344 13.51 37.46 -36.09
CA PRO A 344 13.66 38.85 -36.53
C PRO A 344 12.82 39.18 -37.78
N PHE A 345 11.78 38.40 -38.09
CA PHE A 345 10.99 38.64 -39.31
C PHE A 345 10.24 39.97 -39.21
N SER A 346 10.22 40.71 -40.32
CA SER A 346 9.34 41.88 -40.43
C SER A 346 7.87 41.43 -40.53
N LEU A 347 6.94 42.29 -40.09
CA LEU A 347 5.50 42.03 -40.24
C LEU A 347 5.12 41.79 -41.72
N ALA A 348 5.80 42.47 -42.64
CA ALA A 348 5.61 42.31 -44.08
C ALA A 348 6.04 40.92 -44.57
N GLU A 349 7.21 40.44 -44.15
CA GLU A 349 7.70 39.09 -44.46
C GLU A 349 6.78 38.00 -43.91
N PHE A 350 6.26 38.19 -42.70
CA PHE A 350 5.35 37.24 -42.09
C PHE A 350 3.99 37.20 -42.81
N SER A 351 3.45 38.37 -43.15
CA SER A 351 2.16 38.51 -43.84
C SER A 351 2.19 38.03 -45.30
N ALA A 352 3.38 37.96 -45.92
CA ALA A 352 3.56 37.44 -47.27
C ALA A 352 3.55 35.89 -47.34
N ARG A 353 3.50 35.20 -46.19
CA ARG A 353 3.53 33.73 -46.15
C ARG A 353 2.19 33.14 -46.60
N PRO A 354 2.19 31.95 -47.21
CA PRO A 354 0.93 31.24 -47.49
C PRO A 354 0.19 30.95 -46.17
N PRO A 355 -1.16 30.84 -46.17
CA PRO A 355 -1.95 30.59 -44.96
C PRO A 355 -1.52 29.34 -44.17
N SER A 356 -0.98 28.33 -44.86
CA SER A 356 -0.42 27.12 -44.24
C SER A 356 0.93 27.32 -43.52
N ALA A 357 1.57 28.48 -43.69
CA ALA A 357 2.83 28.87 -43.06
C ALA A 357 2.71 30.15 -42.20
N GLY A 358 1.55 30.82 -42.21
CA GLY A 358 1.31 32.13 -41.58
C GLY A 358 0.75 32.08 -40.16
N TRP A 359 0.77 30.93 -39.47
CA TRP A 359 0.25 30.82 -38.10
C TRP A 359 1.24 31.35 -37.07
N LEU A 360 0.71 32.09 -36.09
CA LEU A 360 1.48 32.66 -34.99
C LEU A 360 1.49 31.73 -33.77
N PRO A 361 2.67 31.36 -33.26
CA PRO A 361 2.79 30.58 -32.05
C PRO A 361 2.56 31.42 -30.79
N MET A 362 2.09 30.76 -29.74
CA MET A 362 2.02 31.36 -28.42
C MET A 362 3.39 31.40 -27.75
N ALA A 363 3.73 32.55 -27.18
CA ALA A 363 4.89 32.71 -26.32
C ALA A 363 4.58 32.11 -24.94
N GLN A 364 5.03 30.88 -24.70
CA GLN A 364 4.90 30.21 -23.41
C GLN A 364 6.06 30.56 -22.48
N ASP A 365 5.75 30.79 -21.20
CA ASP A 365 6.76 30.96 -20.16
C ASP A 365 7.32 29.60 -19.73
N ALA A 366 8.64 29.42 -19.89
CA ALA A 366 9.35 28.21 -19.50
C ALA A 366 9.39 27.96 -17.98
N SER A 367 9.02 28.95 -17.15
CA SER A 367 8.88 28.79 -15.70
C SER A 367 7.56 28.14 -15.28
N PHE A 368 6.54 28.19 -16.16
CA PHE A 368 5.17 27.74 -15.89
C PHE A 368 4.61 28.22 -14.54
N ALA A 369 4.91 29.46 -14.14
CA ALA A 369 4.47 30.02 -12.85
C ALA A 369 2.94 30.00 -12.68
N THR A 370 2.18 30.04 -13.77
CA THR A 370 0.71 30.02 -13.78
C THR A 370 0.11 28.63 -13.69
N PHE A 371 0.91 27.56 -13.64
CA PHE A 371 0.40 26.20 -13.51
C PHE A 371 -0.41 26.06 -12.20
N PRO A 372 -1.64 25.53 -12.25
CA PRO A 372 -2.58 25.56 -11.12
C PRO A 372 -2.29 24.45 -10.09
N TRP A 373 -1.13 24.52 -9.43
CA TRP A 373 -0.70 23.57 -8.40
C TRP A 373 -1.75 23.40 -7.27
N HIS A 374 -2.51 24.45 -6.98
CA HIS A 374 -3.55 24.47 -5.95
C HIS A 374 -4.78 23.60 -6.26
N LEU A 375 -5.01 23.24 -7.53
CA LEU A 375 -6.12 22.37 -7.94
C LEU A 375 -5.72 20.90 -8.03
N LEU A 376 -4.49 20.52 -7.71
CA LEU A 376 -4.07 19.13 -7.77
C LEU A 376 -4.86 18.26 -6.79
N THR A 377 -5.23 17.07 -7.25
CA THR A 377 -5.94 16.06 -6.46
C THR A 377 -5.16 14.76 -6.39
N ILE A 378 -5.31 14.01 -5.30
CA ILE A 378 -4.79 12.64 -5.14
C ILE A 378 -5.96 11.71 -4.88
N GLY A 379 -6.18 10.74 -5.77
CA GLY A 379 -7.32 9.82 -5.70
C GLY A 379 -8.66 10.57 -5.68
N GLY A 380 -8.78 11.62 -6.49
CA GLY A 380 -9.96 12.48 -6.59
C GLY A 380 -10.20 13.44 -5.41
N ARG A 381 -9.28 13.53 -4.43
CA ARG A 381 -9.39 14.46 -3.29
C ARG A 381 -8.35 15.57 -3.36
N PRO A 382 -8.65 16.82 -2.93
CA PRO A 382 -7.68 17.90 -2.96
C PRO A 382 -6.35 17.53 -2.27
N LEU A 383 -5.21 17.96 -2.83
CA LEU A 383 -3.88 17.70 -2.28
C LEU A 383 -3.80 18.05 -0.78
N LEU A 384 -4.42 19.17 -0.38
CA LEU A 384 -4.53 19.65 1.01
C LEU A 384 -5.12 18.61 1.99
N SER A 385 -5.91 17.65 1.49
CA SER A 385 -6.51 16.58 2.27
C SER A 385 -5.69 15.27 2.30
N ALA A 386 -4.55 15.22 1.61
CA ALA A 386 -3.71 14.03 1.54
C ALA A 386 -2.88 13.86 2.82
N PHE A 387 -3.25 12.92 3.69
CA PHE A 387 -2.47 12.57 4.88
C PHE A 387 -1.61 11.34 4.61
N PRO A 388 -0.46 11.15 5.28
CA PRO A 388 0.39 9.99 5.04
C PRO A 388 -0.34 8.65 5.13
N ALA A 389 -1.31 8.52 6.04
CA ALA A 389 -2.12 7.31 6.16
C ALA A 389 -3.06 7.08 4.96
N SER A 390 -3.66 8.12 4.39
CA SER A 390 -4.55 7.99 3.23
C SER A 390 -3.76 7.65 1.96
N VAL A 391 -2.61 8.31 1.76
CA VAL A 391 -1.73 8.06 0.60
C VAL A 391 -1.17 6.65 0.63
N ARG A 392 -0.70 6.17 1.80
CA ARG A 392 -0.24 4.77 1.90
C ARG A 392 -1.35 3.80 1.54
N ARG A 393 -2.58 4.04 2.02
CA ARG A 393 -3.73 3.18 1.74
C ARG A 393 -4.07 3.14 0.25
N SER A 394 -3.94 4.25 -0.49
CA SER A 394 -4.17 4.26 -1.94
C SER A 394 -3.07 3.55 -2.74
N LEU A 395 -1.85 3.49 -2.20
CA LEU A 395 -0.73 2.75 -2.81
C LEU A 395 -0.77 1.25 -2.49
N THR A 396 -1.40 0.87 -1.37
CA THR A 396 -1.51 -0.53 -0.97
C THR A 396 -2.45 -1.32 -1.88
N PRO A 397 -2.08 -2.55 -2.31
CA PRO A 397 -2.96 -3.39 -3.11
C PRO A 397 -4.32 -3.63 -2.45
N SER A 398 -5.38 -3.65 -3.28
CA SER A 398 -6.75 -3.94 -2.86
C SER A 398 -7.14 -5.42 -3.04
N THR A 399 -6.33 -6.19 -3.76
CA THR A 399 -6.60 -7.59 -4.05
C THR A 399 -6.28 -8.48 -2.84
N PRO A 400 -7.20 -9.38 -2.43
CA PRO A 400 -6.94 -10.31 -1.34
C PRO A 400 -5.88 -11.32 -1.76
N ARG A 401 -5.02 -11.71 -0.81
CA ARG A 401 -4.07 -12.80 -0.99
C ARG A 401 -4.83 -14.08 -1.30
N ALA A 402 -4.43 -14.80 -2.34
CA ALA A 402 -4.98 -16.11 -2.70
C ALA A 402 -3.87 -17.19 -2.60
N PRO A 403 -3.63 -17.76 -1.41
CA PRO A 403 -2.66 -18.83 -1.26
C PRO A 403 -3.10 -20.06 -2.07
N LYS A 404 -2.13 -20.78 -2.64
CA LYS A 404 -2.35 -21.93 -3.54
C LYS A 404 -2.88 -23.18 -2.81
N TRP A 405 -4.05 -23.09 -2.19
CA TRP A 405 -4.78 -24.23 -1.65
C TRP A 405 -5.36 -25.07 -2.78
N THR A 406 -5.31 -26.39 -2.61
CA THR A 406 -5.97 -27.33 -3.52
C THR A 406 -7.41 -27.50 -3.11
N PHE A 407 -8.34 -27.12 -3.97
CA PHE A 407 -9.78 -27.27 -3.80
C PHE A 407 -10.35 -28.13 -4.93
N PRO A 408 -11.55 -28.72 -4.75
CA PRO A 408 -12.24 -29.45 -5.82
C PRO A 408 -12.56 -28.57 -7.05
N ALA A 409 -12.75 -27.26 -6.83
CA ALA A 409 -13.02 -26.29 -7.88
C ALA A 409 -12.23 -24.98 -7.65
N PRO A 410 -11.92 -24.20 -8.70
CA PRO A 410 -11.32 -22.87 -8.56
C PRO A 410 -12.19 -21.94 -7.69
N VAL A 411 -11.55 -21.14 -6.85
CA VAL A 411 -12.23 -20.18 -5.96
C VAL A 411 -11.99 -18.74 -6.42
N SER A 412 -12.99 -17.88 -6.22
CA SER A 412 -12.94 -16.47 -6.57
C SER A 412 -12.12 -15.63 -5.59
N ALA A 413 -11.79 -14.38 -5.97
CA ALA A 413 -11.21 -13.41 -5.04
C ALA A 413 -12.14 -13.11 -3.86
N SER A 414 -13.47 -13.11 -4.06
CA SER A 414 -14.45 -12.86 -2.99
C SER A 414 -14.41 -13.93 -1.89
N PHE A 415 -14.14 -15.19 -2.23
CA PHE A 415 -13.92 -16.25 -1.24
C PHE A 415 -12.78 -15.86 -0.28
N TRP A 416 -11.64 -15.41 -0.83
CA TRP A 416 -10.49 -14.99 -0.03
C TRP A 416 -10.75 -13.71 0.76
N SER A 417 -11.44 -12.72 0.17
CA SER A 417 -11.90 -11.54 0.91
C SER A 417 -12.70 -11.91 2.15
N CYS A 418 -13.63 -12.87 2.04
CA CYS A 418 -14.40 -13.36 3.19
C CYS A 418 -13.52 -14.07 4.22
N VAL A 419 -12.63 -14.98 3.80
CA VAL A 419 -11.74 -15.73 4.70
C VAL A 419 -10.89 -14.77 5.55
N TRP A 420 -10.30 -13.74 4.93
CA TRP A 420 -9.45 -12.78 5.62
C TRP A 420 -10.23 -11.80 6.49
N ALA A 421 -11.39 -11.31 6.02
CA ALA A 421 -12.27 -10.47 6.82
C ALA A 421 -12.76 -11.21 8.07
N ASP A 422 -13.15 -12.48 7.94
CA ASP A 422 -13.58 -13.33 9.05
C ASP A 422 -12.45 -13.56 10.06
N LEU A 423 -11.22 -13.78 9.58
CA LEU A 423 -10.06 -13.93 10.47
C LEU A 423 -9.74 -12.65 11.25
N GLU A 424 -9.77 -11.49 10.58
CA GLU A 424 -9.51 -10.20 11.23
C GLU A 424 -10.61 -9.84 12.24
N ALA A 425 -11.88 -10.15 11.93
CA ALA A 425 -13.02 -9.90 12.80
C ALA A 425 -13.14 -10.88 13.99
N SER A 426 -12.48 -12.04 13.93
CA SER A 426 -12.48 -13.05 15.00
C SER A 426 -11.80 -12.52 16.27
N PRO A 427 -12.29 -12.83 17.48
CA PRO A 427 -11.76 -12.30 18.76
C PRO A 427 -10.43 -12.95 19.19
N LEU A 428 -9.59 -13.37 18.23
CA LEU A 428 -8.34 -14.09 18.51
C LEU A 428 -7.34 -13.20 19.27
N THR A 429 -6.57 -13.84 20.15
CA THR A 429 -5.33 -13.26 20.69
C THR A 429 -4.30 -13.06 19.56
N VAL A 430 -3.29 -12.22 19.79
CA VAL A 430 -2.25 -11.96 18.79
C VAL A 430 -1.47 -13.23 18.43
N ALA A 431 -1.28 -14.14 19.40
CA ALA A 431 -0.64 -15.43 19.20
C ALA A 431 -1.44 -16.32 18.24
N LEU A 432 -2.70 -16.62 18.56
CA LEU A 432 -3.54 -17.49 17.73
C LEU A 432 -3.81 -16.89 16.35
N ARG A 433 -3.98 -15.56 16.25
CA ARG A 433 -4.11 -14.89 14.94
C ARG A 433 -2.86 -15.04 14.09
N SER A 434 -1.67 -14.98 14.70
CA SER A 434 -0.40 -15.22 14.01
C SER A 434 -0.37 -16.61 13.40
N GLU A 435 -0.70 -17.64 14.19
CA GLU A 435 -0.73 -19.03 13.74
C GLU A 435 -1.76 -19.25 12.63
N CYS A 436 -2.96 -18.71 12.78
CA CYS A 436 -4.01 -18.81 11.75
C CYS A 436 -3.60 -18.14 10.44
N LEU A 437 -2.96 -16.96 10.49
CA LEU A 437 -2.43 -16.29 9.30
C LEU A 437 -1.35 -17.12 8.61
N LEU A 438 -0.46 -17.75 9.38
CA LEU A 438 0.57 -18.63 8.83
C LEU A 438 -0.05 -19.86 8.16
N VAL A 439 -1.01 -20.51 8.83
CA VAL A 439 -1.69 -21.70 8.30
C VAL A 439 -2.48 -21.36 7.04
N LEU A 440 -3.43 -20.42 7.12
CA LEU A 440 -4.27 -20.04 5.99
C LEU A 440 -3.45 -19.45 4.85
N GLY A 441 -2.37 -18.74 5.17
CA GLY A 441 -1.41 -18.20 4.19
C GLY A 441 -0.47 -19.24 3.59
N ARG A 442 -0.55 -20.52 3.98
CA ARG A 442 0.37 -21.62 3.60
C ARG A 442 1.84 -21.37 3.94
N ASN A 443 2.13 -20.53 4.92
CA ASN A 443 3.49 -20.24 5.41
C ASN A 443 3.78 -21.11 6.65
N LEU A 444 3.44 -22.40 6.56
CA LEU A 444 3.62 -23.36 7.65
C LEU A 444 4.71 -24.37 7.30
N TRP A 445 5.40 -24.85 8.33
CA TRP A 445 6.41 -25.89 8.19
C TRP A 445 5.76 -27.21 7.74
N THR A 446 6.36 -27.84 6.73
CA THR A 446 5.95 -29.17 6.21
C THR A 446 7.12 -30.12 6.32
N TYR A 447 6.83 -31.38 6.62
CA TYR A 447 7.85 -32.43 6.64
C TYR A 447 8.26 -32.79 5.21
N ARG A 448 9.55 -32.70 4.92
CA ARG A 448 10.12 -32.96 3.59
C ARG A 448 11.41 -33.75 3.72
N ALA A 449 11.31 -35.06 3.94
CA ALA A 449 12.43 -35.97 3.71
C ALA A 449 12.42 -36.46 2.24
N LYS A 450 13.54 -37.04 1.79
CA LYS A 450 13.65 -37.63 0.45
C LYS A 450 12.60 -38.77 0.35
N ASP A 451 11.76 -38.72 -0.67
CA ASP A 451 10.64 -39.65 -0.92
C ASP A 451 9.47 -39.59 0.11
N ALA A 452 9.42 -38.56 0.96
CA ALA A 452 8.59 -38.58 2.18
C ALA A 452 7.07 -38.50 1.94
N LEU A 453 6.43 -39.61 2.29
CA LEU A 453 5.02 -39.72 2.61
C LEU A 453 4.67 -38.97 3.91
N CYS A 454 3.39 -38.72 4.12
CA CYS A 454 2.91 -38.12 5.37
C CYS A 454 3.35 -38.95 6.57
N PRO A 455 3.94 -38.34 7.62
CA PRO A 455 4.36 -39.06 8.83
C PRO A 455 3.25 -39.82 9.58
N ALA A 456 1.99 -39.49 9.32
CA ALA A 456 0.83 -40.25 9.81
C ALA A 456 0.59 -41.58 9.04
N GLY A 457 1.46 -41.94 8.08
CA GLY A 457 1.34 -43.17 7.28
C GLY A 457 0.49 -43.02 6.00
N CYS A 458 0.17 -41.81 5.54
CA CYS A 458 -0.61 -41.62 4.31
C CYS A 458 0.26 -41.76 3.05
N LEU A 459 -0.31 -42.33 1.98
CA LEU A 459 0.36 -42.50 0.66
C LEU A 459 0.53 -41.19 -0.14
N VAL A 460 0.30 -40.03 0.47
CA VAL A 460 0.48 -38.72 -0.15
C VAL A 460 1.51 -37.90 0.64
N PRO A 461 2.28 -37.03 -0.02
CA PRO A 461 3.25 -36.17 0.67
C PRO A 461 2.59 -35.20 1.66
N ASP A 462 3.31 -34.88 2.73
CA ASP A 462 2.88 -33.84 3.65
C ASP A 462 2.84 -32.47 2.94
N SER A 463 1.72 -31.77 3.10
CA SER A 463 1.48 -30.46 2.50
C SER A 463 0.51 -29.66 3.35
N PRO A 464 0.42 -28.32 3.18
CA PRO A 464 -0.54 -27.51 3.93
C PRO A 464 -1.99 -27.99 3.75
N THR A 465 -2.37 -28.41 2.54
CA THR A 465 -3.71 -28.92 2.27
C THR A 465 -3.93 -30.28 2.92
N HIS A 466 -2.98 -31.22 2.75
CA HIS A 466 -3.10 -32.54 3.32
C HIS A 466 -3.03 -32.51 4.85
N GLY A 467 -1.94 -32.00 5.42
CA GLY A 467 -1.66 -32.06 6.85
C GLY A 467 -2.58 -31.23 7.75
N ILE A 468 -3.47 -30.39 7.18
CA ILE A 468 -4.45 -29.61 7.93
C ILE A 468 -5.90 -30.01 7.63
N CYS A 469 -6.20 -30.39 6.37
CA CYS A 469 -7.59 -30.55 5.92
C CYS A 469 -7.94 -31.94 5.37
N ALA A 470 -6.97 -32.77 4.94
CA ALA A 470 -7.27 -34.03 4.26
C ALA A 470 -6.60 -35.26 4.87
N CYS A 471 -5.58 -35.10 5.71
CA CYS A 471 -4.97 -36.19 6.45
C CYS A 471 -6.00 -36.78 7.43
N PRO A 472 -6.19 -38.12 7.47
CA PRO A 472 -7.10 -38.75 8.43
C PRO A 472 -6.82 -38.34 9.88
N GLU A 473 -5.56 -38.27 10.30
CA GLU A 473 -5.17 -37.82 11.64
C GLU A 473 -5.51 -36.34 11.89
N ALA A 474 -5.39 -35.47 10.87
CA ALA A 474 -5.83 -34.09 11.00
C ALA A 474 -7.36 -34.00 11.10
N LEU A 475 -8.08 -34.82 10.32
CA LEU A 475 -9.55 -34.92 10.40
C LEU A 475 -10.00 -35.44 11.76
N LEU A 476 -9.28 -36.37 12.40
CA LEU A 476 -9.59 -36.80 13.76
C LEU A 476 -9.55 -35.64 14.75
N VAL A 477 -8.61 -34.70 14.61
CA VAL A 477 -8.58 -33.49 15.45
C VAL A 477 -9.81 -32.62 15.23
N TRP A 478 -10.22 -32.40 13.98
CA TRP A 478 -11.45 -31.66 13.66
C TRP A 478 -12.69 -32.29 14.31
N HIS A 479 -12.83 -33.61 14.21
CA HIS A 479 -13.94 -34.35 14.81
C HIS A 479 -13.88 -34.34 16.34
N ALA A 480 -12.70 -34.52 16.93
CA ALA A 480 -12.48 -34.44 18.37
C ALA A 480 -12.85 -33.07 18.95
N CYS A 481 -12.78 -32.00 18.14
CA CYS A 481 -13.15 -30.65 18.53
C CYS A 481 -14.63 -30.30 18.26
N LEU A 482 -15.44 -31.18 17.67
CA LEU A 482 -16.88 -30.95 17.47
C LEU A 482 -17.68 -30.66 18.77
N PRO A 483 -17.37 -31.29 19.93
CA PRO A 483 -18.04 -30.94 21.18
C PRO A 483 -17.89 -29.46 21.56
N LEU A 484 -16.74 -28.84 21.26
CA LEU A 484 -16.54 -27.40 21.47
C LEU A 484 -17.45 -26.55 20.56
N LEU A 485 -17.61 -26.94 19.30
CA LEU A 485 -18.52 -26.26 18.37
C LEU A 485 -19.98 -26.33 18.85
N ARG A 486 -20.39 -27.50 19.35
CA ARG A 486 -21.72 -27.70 19.96
C ARG A 486 -21.88 -26.88 21.23
N ALA A 487 -20.85 -26.79 22.07
CA ALA A 487 -20.85 -25.93 23.26
C ALA A 487 -20.95 -24.45 22.90
N LEU A 488 -20.43 -24.03 21.75
CA LEU A 488 -20.66 -22.69 21.19
C LEU A 488 -22.09 -22.52 20.61
N GLY A 489 -22.94 -23.54 20.63
CA GLY A 489 -24.33 -23.47 20.16
C GLY A 489 -24.51 -23.73 18.66
N VAL A 490 -23.49 -24.26 17.96
CA VAL A 490 -23.58 -24.63 16.55
C VAL A 490 -23.70 -26.15 16.45
N SER A 491 -24.87 -26.64 16.00
CA SER A 491 -25.17 -28.07 15.85
C SER A 491 -25.30 -28.51 14.39
N THR A 492 -25.12 -27.60 13.44
CA THR A 492 -25.20 -27.88 11.99
C THR A 492 -24.19 -28.97 11.60
N PRO A 493 -24.61 -30.02 10.87
CA PRO A 493 -23.69 -31.00 10.29
C PRO A 493 -22.70 -30.31 9.33
N LEU A 494 -21.44 -30.71 9.40
CA LEU A 494 -20.35 -30.08 8.66
C LEU A 494 -19.66 -31.08 7.73
N THR A 495 -19.40 -30.67 6.50
CA THR A 495 -18.54 -31.41 5.55
C THR A 495 -17.08 -31.05 5.78
N PHE A 496 -16.20 -32.04 5.93
CA PHE A 496 -14.78 -31.82 6.20
C PHE A 496 -13.92 -32.01 4.95
N ASP A 497 -13.93 -31.01 4.08
CA ASP A 497 -13.00 -30.90 2.96
C ASP A 497 -12.24 -29.57 3.01
N PRO A 498 -11.16 -29.40 2.22
CA PRO A 498 -10.36 -28.18 2.26
C PRO A 498 -11.14 -26.89 1.96
N PHE A 499 -12.12 -26.92 1.07
CA PHE A 499 -12.91 -25.73 0.71
C PHE A 499 -13.74 -25.27 1.92
N HIS A 500 -14.42 -26.21 2.56
CA HIS A 500 -15.26 -25.93 3.72
C HIS A 500 -14.43 -25.53 4.95
N ILE A 501 -13.32 -26.21 5.22
CA ILE A 501 -12.46 -25.89 6.37
C ILE A 501 -11.84 -24.50 6.21
N VAL A 502 -11.22 -24.20 5.05
CA VAL A 502 -10.58 -22.90 4.80
C VAL A 502 -11.63 -21.79 4.78
N GLY A 503 -12.74 -22.00 4.07
CA GLY A 503 -13.85 -21.06 3.93
C GLY A 503 -14.71 -20.84 5.18
N ALA A 504 -14.47 -21.61 6.25
CA ALA A 504 -15.32 -21.68 7.44
C ALA A 504 -16.79 -21.97 7.07
N TRP A 505 -17.01 -23.03 6.29
CA TRP A 505 -18.31 -23.50 5.76
C TRP A 505 -19.19 -22.33 5.27
N PRO A 506 -18.90 -21.76 4.08
CA PRO A 506 -19.53 -20.54 3.60
C PRO A 506 -21.07 -20.57 3.59
N ALA A 507 -21.68 -21.75 3.43
CA ALA A 507 -23.13 -21.94 3.46
C ALA A 507 -23.76 -21.72 4.84
N VAL A 508 -22.99 -21.81 5.94
CA VAL A 508 -23.46 -21.61 7.30
C VAL A 508 -23.36 -20.12 7.66
N SER A 509 -24.45 -19.39 7.44
CA SER A 509 -24.54 -17.96 7.75
C SER A 509 -24.95 -17.69 9.20
N ARG A 510 -25.88 -18.49 9.74
CA ARG A 510 -26.33 -18.39 11.13
C ARG A 510 -25.19 -18.78 12.08
N LEU A 511 -24.89 -17.92 13.05
CA LEU A 511 -23.78 -18.09 14.01
C LEU A 511 -22.38 -18.18 13.35
N ARG A 512 -22.21 -17.67 12.13
CA ARG A 512 -20.90 -17.63 11.42
C ARG A 512 -19.73 -17.18 12.30
N PRO A 513 -19.82 -16.13 13.14
CA PRO A 513 -18.71 -15.73 14.00
C PRO A 513 -18.23 -16.84 14.95
N ARG A 514 -19.14 -17.69 15.45
CA ARG A 514 -18.81 -18.82 16.33
C ARG A 514 -18.10 -19.94 15.57
N LEU A 515 -18.59 -20.23 14.36
CA LEU A 515 -17.98 -21.22 13.49
C LEU A 515 -16.57 -20.79 13.05
N VAL A 516 -16.39 -19.52 12.71
CA VAL A 516 -15.09 -18.93 12.38
C VAL A 516 -14.12 -19.00 13.57
N LEU A 517 -14.58 -18.65 14.78
CA LEU A 517 -13.76 -18.78 15.98
C LEU A 517 -13.33 -20.23 16.21
N TRP A 518 -14.28 -21.17 16.14
CA TRP A 518 -14.00 -22.60 16.29
C TRP A 518 -12.99 -23.08 15.24
N ARG A 519 -13.19 -22.77 13.95
CA ARG A 519 -12.22 -23.07 12.88
C ARG A 519 -10.83 -22.57 13.27
N ASN A 520 -10.73 -21.31 13.67
CA ASN A 520 -9.44 -20.69 13.96
C ASN A 520 -8.71 -21.36 15.13
N VAL A 521 -9.41 -21.68 16.22
CA VAL A 521 -8.76 -22.35 17.35
C VAL A 521 -8.34 -23.78 17.02
N VAL A 522 -9.09 -24.49 16.16
CA VAL A 522 -8.69 -25.83 15.69
C VAL A 522 -7.49 -25.74 14.74
N LEU A 523 -7.45 -24.76 13.83
CA LEU A 523 -6.27 -24.53 12.97
C LEU A 523 -5.02 -24.24 13.80
N ALA A 524 -5.14 -23.39 14.84
CA ALA A 524 -4.05 -23.08 15.76
C ALA A 524 -3.60 -24.31 16.57
N THR A 525 -4.55 -25.14 17.02
CA THR A 525 -4.28 -26.40 17.73
C THR A 525 -3.51 -27.38 16.85
N LEU A 526 -3.98 -27.60 15.61
CA LEU A 526 -3.29 -28.43 14.62
C LEU A 526 -1.88 -27.91 14.32
N HIS A 527 -1.74 -26.60 14.13
CA HIS A 527 -0.43 -25.98 13.90
C HIS A 527 0.51 -26.22 15.09
N THR A 528 0.02 -26.02 16.31
CA THR A 528 0.80 -26.25 17.54
C THR A 528 1.22 -27.71 17.68
N ALA A 529 0.28 -28.65 17.50
CA ALA A 529 0.57 -30.09 17.55
C ALA A 529 1.66 -30.49 16.55
N ARG A 530 1.58 -29.97 15.31
CA ARG A 530 2.59 -30.23 14.27
C ARG A 530 3.95 -29.62 14.59
N VAL A 531 3.99 -28.39 15.12
CA VAL A 531 5.25 -27.73 15.50
C VAL A 531 5.92 -28.47 16.66
N VAL A 532 5.14 -28.90 17.66
CA VAL A 532 5.63 -29.71 18.79
C VAL A 532 6.18 -31.04 18.29
N ALA A 533 5.41 -31.79 17.49
CA ALA A 533 5.84 -33.05 16.90
C ALA A 533 7.14 -32.90 16.09
N GLY A 534 7.23 -31.86 15.24
CA GLY A 534 8.42 -31.58 14.47
C GLY A 534 9.63 -31.18 15.31
N ARG A 535 9.44 -30.43 16.41
CA ARG A 535 10.49 -30.08 17.36
C ARG A 535 11.01 -31.33 18.05
N ASP A 536 10.12 -32.13 18.62
CA ASP A 536 10.47 -33.30 19.42
C ASP A 536 11.15 -34.37 18.56
N ALA A 537 10.70 -34.53 17.32
CA ALA A 537 11.36 -35.37 16.32
C ALA A 537 12.77 -34.90 15.95
N ARG A 538 12.98 -33.59 15.75
CA ARG A 538 14.32 -33.04 15.50
C ARG A 538 15.27 -33.27 16.68
N VAL A 539 14.79 -33.06 17.91
CA VAL A 539 15.58 -33.29 19.13
C VAL A 539 15.95 -34.77 19.27
N ALA A 540 15.04 -35.67 18.93
CA ALA A 540 15.24 -37.12 19.03
C ALA A 540 15.82 -37.78 17.77
N GLY A 541 16.11 -37.02 16.70
CA GLY A 541 16.65 -37.57 15.44
C GLY A 541 15.72 -38.55 14.71
N ARG A 542 14.40 -38.40 14.84
CA ARG A 542 13.39 -39.35 14.30
C ARG A 542 12.34 -38.66 13.41
N THR A 543 11.46 -39.43 12.80
CA THR A 543 10.30 -38.91 12.05
C THR A 543 9.29 -38.27 13.01
N PRO A 544 8.65 -37.13 12.64
CA PRO A 544 7.57 -36.52 13.42
C PRO A 544 6.41 -37.47 13.63
N ASP A 545 5.84 -37.49 14.83
CA ASP A 545 4.59 -38.20 15.11
C ASP A 545 3.40 -37.28 14.82
N PHE A 546 2.64 -37.59 13.77
CA PHE A 546 1.44 -36.84 13.39
C PHE A 546 0.13 -37.48 13.85
N HIS A 547 0.17 -38.49 14.73
CA HIS A 547 -1.00 -38.99 15.44
C HIS A 547 -1.40 -38.02 16.57
N HIS A 548 -1.87 -36.83 16.16
CA HIS A 548 -2.03 -35.67 17.03
C HIS A 548 -2.90 -35.93 18.28
N CYS A 549 -4.00 -36.67 18.12
CA CYS A 549 -4.90 -37.01 19.22
C CYS A 549 -4.31 -38.01 20.22
N ALA A 550 -3.28 -38.78 19.85
CA ALA A 550 -2.61 -39.71 20.76
C ALA A 550 -1.61 -38.98 21.68
N VAL A 551 -1.05 -37.85 21.22
CA VAL A 551 0.03 -37.12 21.89
C VAL A 551 -0.47 -35.86 22.60
N MET A 552 -1.63 -35.32 22.20
CA MET A 552 -2.18 -34.07 22.72
C MET A 552 -3.68 -34.18 22.98
N ASP A 553 -4.13 -33.69 24.13
CA ASP A 553 -5.56 -33.43 24.36
C ASP A 553 -6.02 -32.19 23.58
N VAL A 554 -6.32 -32.43 22.31
CA VAL A 554 -6.69 -31.39 21.34
C VAL A 554 -7.99 -30.66 21.72
N LEU A 555 -8.95 -31.35 22.35
CA LEU A 555 -10.21 -30.74 22.76
C LEU A 555 -9.98 -29.75 23.90
N SER A 556 -9.22 -30.14 24.94
CA SER A 556 -8.90 -29.23 26.04
C SER A 556 -8.05 -28.04 25.56
N HIS A 557 -7.10 -28.28 24.65
CA HIS A 557 -6.28 -27.21 24.07
C HIS A 557 -7.13 -26.19 23.28
N ALA A 558 -7.97 -26.67 22.35
CA ALA A 558 -8.85 -25.81 21.57
C ALA A 558 -9.88 -25.07 22.44
N THR A 559 -10.41 -25.75 23.47
CA THR A 559 -11.36 -25.15 24.43
C THR A 559 -10.71 -24.03 25.22
N THR A 560 -9.50 -24.27 25.75
CA THR A 560 -8.72 -23.26 26.47
C THR A 560 -8.43 -22.04 25.60
N ALA A 561 -8.02 -22.26 24.35
CA ALA A 561 -7.78 -21.20 23.37
C ALA A 561 -9.05 -20.38 23.09
N ALA A 562 -10.21 -21.03 22.90
CA ALA A 562 -11.48 -20.37 22.66
C ALA A 562 -11.93 -19.53 23.88
N VAL A 563 -11.87 -20.11 25.08
CA VAL A 563 -12.19 -19.41 26.34
C VAL A 563 -11.28 -18.20 26.52
N SER A 564 -9.96 -18.37 26.37
CA SER A 564 -9.01 -17.25 26.49
C SER A 564 -9.28 -16.12 25.50
N CYS A 565 -9.63 -16.44 24.25
CA CYS A 565 -10.00 -15.42 23.27
C CYS A 565 -11.26 -14.64 23.67
N LEU A 566 -12.29 -15.35 24.13
CA LEU A 566 -13.56 -14.75 24.49
C LEU A 566 -13.47 -13.95 25.79
N THR A 567 -12.79 -14.46 26.81
CA THR A 567 -12.51 -13.73 28.06
C THR A 567 -11.70 -12.47 27.77
N ALA A 568 -10.58 -12.57 27.02
CA ALA A 568 -9.79 -11.39 26.67
C ALA A 568 -10.59 -10.37 25.82
N ALA A 569 -11.54 -10.82 25.02
CA ALA A 569 -12.42 -9.93 24.26
C ALA A 569 -13.47 -9.25 25.15
N TRP A 570 -14.00 -9.96 26.15
CA TRP A 570 -14.90 -9.42 27.15
C TRP A 570 -14.23 -8.36 28.02
N ASP A 571 -13.02 -8.62 28.51
CA ASP A 571 -12.27 -7.72 29.41
C ASP A 571 -11.93 -6.38 28.73
N ARG A 572 -11.90 -6.33 27.40
CA ARG A 572 -11.69 -5.09 26.63
C ARG A 572 -12.95 -4.25 26.47
N LEU A 573 -14.12 -4.77 26.83
CA LEU A 573 -15.39 -4.05 26.70
C LEU A 573 -15.58 -3.12 27.90
N THR A 574 -15.92 -1.86 27.62
CA THR A 574 -16.33 -0.93 28.67
C THR A 574 -17.71 -1.34 29.21
N PRO A 575 -17.91 -1.34 30.55
CA PRO A 575 -19.21 -1.60 31.16
C PRO A 575 -20.31 -0.69 30.57
N ALA A 576 -21.52 -1.23 30.43
CA ALA A 576 -22.69 -0.55 29.84
C ALA A 576 -22.55 -0.09 28.37
N SER A 577 -21.48 -0.45 27.66
CA SER A 577 -21.37 -0.15 26.22
C SER A 577 -22.29 -1.05 25.37
N PRO A 578 -22.75 -0.59 24.18
CA PRO A 578 -23.44 -1.44 23.20
C PRO A 578 -22.63 -2.68 22.78
N GLY A 579 -21.31 -2.67 23.01
CA GLY A 579 -20.43 -3.81 22.80
C GLY A 579 -20.77 -5.01 23.68
N VAL A 580 -21.20 -4.77 24.92
CA VAL A 580 -21.58 -5.84 25.87
C VAL A 580 -22.84 -6.57 25.38
N ALA A 581 -23.88 -5.82 24.95
CA ALA A 581 -25.09 -6.42 24.39
C ALA A 581 -24.81 -7.24 23.12
N ARG A 582 -23.96 -6.72 22.22
CA ARG A 582 -23.52 -7.45 21.02
C ARG A 582 -22.71 -8.69 21.37
N PHE A 583 -21.86 -8.64 22.40
CA PHE A 583 -21.10 -9.79 22.85
C PHE A 583 -22.03 -10.87 23.42
N ARG A 584 -22.98 -10.49 24.28
CA ARG A 584 -24.00 -11.38 24.85
C ARG A 584 -24.76 -12.13 23.78
N ASP A 585 -25.32 -11.40 22.82
CA ASP A 585 -26.08 -12.00 21.73
C ASP A 585 -25.20 -12.90 20.85
N ARG A 586 -23.98 -12.43 20.53
CA ARG A 586 -23.07 -13.16 19.65
C ARG A 586 -22.45 -14.39 20.29
N TRP A 587 -22.08 -14.39 21.57
CA TRP A 587 -21.22 -15.42 22.16
C TRP A 587 -21.83 -16.19 23.34
N LEU A 588 -22.78 -15.60 24.06
CA LEU A 588 -23.38 -16.22 25.25
C LEU A 588 -24.76 -16.82 24.96
N LYS A 589 -25.60 -16.12 24.18
CA LYS A 589 -26.96 -16.58 23.88
C LYS A 589 -26.95 -17.94 23.16
N GLY A 590 -27.52 -18.97 23.77
CA GLY A 590 -27.53 -20.33 23.21
C GLY A 590 -26.17 -21.03 23.17
N SER A 591 -25.15 -20.46 23.84
CA SER A 591 -23.87 -21.12 24.11
C SER A 591 -23.92 -21.74 25.49
N SER A 592 -23.33 -22.93 25.65
CA SER A 592 -23.10 -23.56 26.95
C SER A 592 -21.65 -23.45 27.41
N LEU A 593 -20.77 -22.82 26.62
CA LEU A 593 -19.33 -22.72 26.92
C LEU A 593 -19.02 -21.70 28.03
N LEU A 594 -19.68 -20.54 28.02
CA LEU A 594 -19.43 -19.42 28.93
C LEU A 594 -20.74 -18.91 29.49
N ARG A 595 -20.73 -18.44 30.75
CA ARG A 595 -21.79 -17.62 31.33
C ARG A 595 -21.21 -16.41 32.05
N GLU A 596 -22.03 -15.39 32.21
CA GLU A 596 -21.68 -14.26 33.06
C GLU A 596 -21.71 -14.67 34.53
N ASP A 597 -20.66 -14.30 35.24
CA ASP A 597 -20.54 -14.41 36.69
C ASP A 597 -20.07 -13.05 37.23
N GLY A 598 -21.05 -12.22 37.63
CA GLY A 598 -20.85 -10.82 37.96
C GLY A 598 -20.23 -10.03 36.78
N PRO A 599 -19.10 -9.33 36.97
CA PRO A 599 -18.41 -8.61 35.89
C PRO A 599 -17.55 -9.51 34.99
N SER A 600 -17.43 -10.80 35.31
CA SER A 600 -16.50 -11.75 34.66
C SER A 600 -17.24 -12.83 33.86
N LEU A 601 -16.48 -13.63 33.09
CA LEU A 601 -17.01 -14.81 32.39
C LEU A 601 -16.50 -16.08 33.07
N ALA A 602 -17.42 -16.95 33.46
CA ALA A 602 -17.14 -18.29 33.96
C ALA A 602 -17.24 -19.30 32.81
N ALA A 603 -16.22 -20.17 32.68
CA ALA A 603 -16.18 -21.23 31.68
C ALA A 603 -16.75 -22.54 32.23
N PHE A 604 -17.49 -23.25 31.40
CA PHE A 604 -18.06 -24.56 31.71
C PHE A 604 -17.30 -25.67 30.98
N PRO A 605 -17.16 -26.86 31.60
CA PRO A 605 -16.43 -27.96 30.99
C PRO A 605 -17.15 -28.45 29.73
N VAL A 606 -16.38 -28.60 28.65
CA VAL A 606 -16.85 -29.24 27.41
C VAL A 606 -16.66 -30.75 27.57
N ARG A 607 -17.75 -31.50 27.62
CA ARG A 607 -17.68 -32.97 27.72
C ARG A 607 -17.44 -33.57 26.35
N ALA A 608 -16.43 -34.43 26.22
CA ALA A 608 -16.30 -35.30 25.07
C ALA A 608 -17.56 -36.19 24.98
N ALA A 609 -18.09 -36.39 23.78
CA ALA A 609 -19.07 -37.45 23.59
C ALA A 609 -18.33 -38.78 23.73
N TYR A 610 -18.70 -39.61 24.70
CA TYR A 610 -18.20 -40.98 24.75
C TYR A 610 -18.57 -41.66 23.44
N SER A 611 -17.57 -41.99 22.62
CA SER A 611 -17.76 -42.94 21.52
C SER A 611 -18.12 -44.27 22.18
N SER A 612 -19.36 -44.71 22.04
CA SER A 612 -19.71 -46.10 22.29
C SER A 612 -18.78 -46.94 21.42
N SER A 613 -17.93 -47.74 22.07
CA SER A 613 -17.12 -48.76 21.44
C SER A 613 -18.00 -49.61 20.51
N PRO A 614 -17.48 -50.07 19.36
CA PRO A 614 -18.23 -50.98 18.51
C PRO A 614 -18.53 -52.23 19.34
N SER A 615 -19.82 -52.56 19.46
CA SER A 615 -20.29 -53.82 20.02
C SER A 615 -19.49 -54.94 19.38
N THR A 616 -18.82 -55.73 20.22
CA THR A 616 -18.25 -57.02 19.88
C THR A 616 -19.24 -57.79 19.00
N ALA A 617 -18.79 -58.18 17.81
CA ALA A 617 -19.54 -59.08 16.95
C ALA A 617 -19.79 -60.40 17.70
N PRO A 618 -20.98 -61.01 17.55
CA PRO A 618 -21.26 -62.30 18.18
C PRO A 618 -20.34 -63.36 17.57
N GLN A 619 -19.62 -64.08 18.44
CA GLN A 619 -18.93 -65.32 18.07
C GLN A 619 -19.99 -66.32 17.58
N LEU A 620 -19.84 -66.78 16.34
CA LEU A 620 -20.53 -67.97 15.83
C LEU A 620 -19.99 -69.21 16.57
N PRO A 621 -20.86 -70.11 17.06
CA PRO A 621 -20.42 -71.31 17.75
C PRO A 621 -19.94 -72.38 16.75
N SER A 622 -18.74 -72.88 17.06
CA SER A 622 -18.05 -74.14 16.65
C SER A 622 -18.06 -74.54 15.18
#